data_AF-A0A6M0J8N7-F1
#
_entry.id   AF-A0A6M0J8N7-F1
#
_cell.length_a   1.000
_cell.length_b   1.000
_cell.length_c   1.000
_cell.angle_alpha   90.00
_cell.angle_beta   90.00
_cell.angle_gamma   90.00
#
_symmetry.space_group_name_H-M   'P 1'
#
loop_
_entity.id
_entity.type
_entity.pdbx_description
1 polymer ?
#
loop_
_entity_poly.entity_id
_entity_poly.type
_entity_poly.pdbx_seq_one_letter_code
_entity_poly.pdbx_strand_id
1 'polypeptide(L)'
;AIHCAAHVKAILGFTIPLDCKPIWLLATLLEQLGLKLTFRKLGKRGQQVKLFSLSKEELEFAMHVIAHRVEKRNQKENRTSYAAQTPAAYSVSPIQQGVSIPPLDAIGNSHCQGEDTTEFESPPTDRITLLHCVEMLRSGISRGVDAIKGILKRWVEDLRWETVLELEAIAASELRLVEDQVPEFYALLSEEVLPMEG
;
A
#
# COMPACT_ATOMS: atom_id res chain seq x y z
N ALA A 1 -27.25 12.57 7.63
CA ALA A 1 -27.15 12.00 6.27
C ALA A 1 -26.42 12.91 5.27
N ILE A 2 -26.70 14.22 5.22
CA ILE A 2 -26.13 15.15 4.22
C ILE A 2 -24.59 15.26 4.31
N HIS A 3 -24.03 15.25 5.53
CA HIS A 3 -22.57 15.24 5.73
C HIS A 3 -21.87 13.97 5.22
N CYS A 4 -22.57 12.83 5.18
CA CYS A 4 -21.99 11.58 4.71
C CYS A 4 -21.75 11.59 3.20
N ALA A 5 -22.62 12.26 2.42
CA ALA A 5 -22.49 12.32 0.96
C ALA A 5 -21.23 13.08 0.52
N ALA A 6 -20.89 14.16 1.23
CA ALA A 6 -19.67 14.92 0.98
C ALA A 6 -18.42 14.09 1.30
N HIS A 7 -18.41 13.39 2.44
CA HIS A 7 -17.29 12.51 2.83
C HIS A 7 -17.14 11.32 1.87
N VAL A 8 -18.24 10.68 1.48
CA VAL A 8 -18.22 9.57 0.50
C VAL A 8 -17.71 10.05 -0.85
N LYS A 9 -18.09 11.26 -1.30
CA LYS A 9 -17.56 11.85 -2.54
C LYS A 9 -16.05 12.15 -2.42
N ALA A 10 -15.59 12.62 -1.27
CA ALA A 10 -14.16 12.88 -1.04
C ALA A 10 -13.34 11.58 -1.14
N ILE A 11 -13.86 10.46 -0.61
CA ILE A 11 -13.20 9.16 -0.65
C ILE A 11 -13.26 8.54 -2.06
N LEU A 12 -14.45 8.51 -2.66
CA LEU A 12 -14.67 7.78 -3.91
C LEU A 12 -14.36 8.61 -5.16
N GLY A 13 -14.27 9.94 -5.05
CA GLY A 13 -14.10 10.84 -6.21
C GLY A 13 -15.34 11.00 -7.09
N PHE A 14 -16.48 10.37 -6.75
CA PHE A 14 -17.76 10.53 -7.44
C PHE A 14 -18.95 10.50 -6.49
N THR A 15 -20.11 10.97 -6.95
CA THR A 15 -21.36 10.98 -6.16
C THR A 15 -22.23 9.78 -6.51
N ILE A 16 -22.79 9.10 -5.51
CA ILE A 16 -23.72 7.98 -5.70
C ILE A 16 -25.16 8.51 -5.75
N PRO A 17 -25.91 8.31 -6.85
CA PRO A 17 -27.33 8.65 -6.92
C PRO A 17 -28.17 7.83 -5.93
N LEU A 18 -29.27 8.39 -5.42
CA LEU A 18 -30.17 7.68 -4.48
C LEU A 18 -30.83 6.44 -5.12
N ASP A 19 -31.22 6.53 -6.40
CA ASP A 19 -31.81 5.42 -7.18
C ASP A 19 -30.75 4.64 -7.98
N CYS A 20 -29.54 4.50 -7.43
CA CYS A 20 -28.43 3.83 -8.10
C CYS A 20 -28.67 2.32 -8.22
N LYS A 21 -28.45 1.78 -9.43
CA LYS A 21 -28.40 0.33 -9.62
C LYS A 21 -27.05 -0.21 -9.15
N PRO A 22 -26.99 -1.32 -8.39
CA PRO A 22 -25.72 -1.89 -7.93
C PRO A 22 -24.70 -2.13 -9.04
N ILE A 23 -25.17 -2.51 -10.24
CA ILE A 23 -24.31 -2.73 -11.41
C ILE A 23 -23.65 -1.45 -11.93
N TRP A 24 -24.32 -0.30 -11.77
CA TRP A 24 -23.74 1.00 -12.15
C TRP A 24 -22.59 1.34 -11.20
N LEU A 25 -22.81 1.18 -9.89
CA LEU A 25 -21.77 1.44 -8.89
C LEU A 25 -20.54 0.55 -9.13
N LEU A 26 -20.77 -0.75 -9.39
CA LEU A 26 -19.70 -1.68 -9.72
C LEU A 26 -18.95 -1.26 -11.00
N ALA A 27 -19.67 -0.81 -12.04
CA ALA A 27 -19.05 -0.33 -13.27
C ALA A 27 -18.16 0.90 -13.01
N THR A 28 -18.65 1.87 -12.24
CA THR A 28 -17.90 3.09 -11.90
C THR A 28 -16.64 2.78 -11.11
N LEU A 29 -16.73 1.92 -10.11
CA LEU A 29 -15.56 1.50 -9.32
C LEU A 29 -14.52 0.77 -10.18
N LEU A 30 -14.96 -0.11 -11.08
CA LEU A 30 -14.05 -0.81 -11.98
C LEU A 30 -13.41 0.14 -13.00
N GLU A 31 -14.13 1.14 -13.47
CA GLU A 31 -13.61 2.14 -14.41
C GLU A 31 -12.49 2.98 -13.77
N GLN A 32 -12.58 3.28 -12.47
CA GLN A 32 -11.48 3.92 -11.72
C GLN A 32 -10.22 3.06 -11.65
N LEU A 33 -10.35 1.75 -11.72
CA LEU A 33 -9.24 0.80 -11.80
C LEU A 33 -8.75 0.59 -13.25
N GLY A 34 -9.34 1.27 -14.23
CA GLY A 34 -9.05 1.08 -15.65
C GLY A 34 -9.57 -0.26 -16.19
N LEU A 35 -10.62 -0.81 -15.57
CA LEU A 35 -11.28 -2.04 -15.98
C LEU A 35 -12.71 -1.75 -16.44
N LYS A 36 -13.16 -2.50 -17.45
CA LYS A 36 -14.50 -2.33 -18.03
C LYS A 36 -15.39 -3.54 -17.86
N LEU A 37 -16.66 -3.29 -17.54
CA LEU A 37 -17.71 -4.30 -17.59
C LEU A 37 -18.31 -4.42 -18.99
N THR A 38 -18.51 -5.66 -19.41
CA THR A 38 -19.26 -6.05 -20.60
C THR A 38 -20.51 -6.81 -20.18
N PHE A 39 -21.53 -6.83 -21.03
CA PHE A 39 -22.71 -7.66 -20.77
C PHE A 39 -23.13 -8.43 -22.00
N ARG A 40 -23.67 -9.62 -21.77
CA ARG A 40 -24.33 -10.43 -22.80
C ARG A 40 -25.71 -10.84 -22.35
N LYS A 41 -26.65 -10.92 -23.29
CA LYS A 41 -28.01 -11.41 -23.02
C LYS A 41 -28.01 -12.93 -23.19
N LEU A 42 -28.38 -13.65 -22.15
CA LEU A 42 -28.54 -15.10 -22.18
C LEU A 42 -30.02 -15.45 -22.07
N GLY A 43 -30.47 -16.41 -22.88
CA GLY A 43 -31.83 -16.94 -22.83
C GLY A 43 -32.63 -16.71 -24.10
N LYS A 44 -33.74 -17.46 -24.20
CA LYS A 44 -34.71 -17.36 -25.30
C LYS A 44 -35.49 -16.05 -25.21
N ARG A 45 -36.12 -15.66 -26.32
CA ARG A 45 -36.97 -14.46 -26.40
C ARG A 45 -38.04 -14.51 -25.30
N GLY A 46 -38.04 -13.52 -24.40
CA GLY A 46 -38.93 -13.46 -23.22
C GLY A 46 -38.32 -13.85 -21.87
N GLN A 47 -37.16 -14.53 -21.85
CA GLN A 47 -36.43 -14.91 -20.62
C GLN A 47 -34.96 -14.44 -20.65
N GLN A 48 -34.69 -13.34 -21.37
CA GLN A 48 -33.32 -12.85 -21.50
C GLN A 48 -32.83 -12.20 -20.21
N VAL A 49 -31.78 -12.77 -19.63
CA VAL A 49 -31.07 -12.21 -18.48
C VAL A 49 -29.77 -11.55 -18.97
N LYS A 50 -29.47 -10.35 -18.45
CA LYS A 50 -28.19 -9.69 -18.69
C LYS A 50 -27.15 -10.27 -17.74
N LEU A 51 -26.14 -10.92 -18.30
CA LEU A 51 -24.99 -11.40 -17.55
C LEU A 51 -23.82 -10.46 -17.78
N PHE A 52 -23.28 -9.91 -16.69
CA PHE A 52 -22.19 -8.95 -16.70
C PHE A 52 -20.87 -9.68 -16.40
N SER A 53 -19.81 -9.34 -17.12
CA SER A 53 -18.47 -9.90 -16.95
C SER A 53 -17.41 -8.83 -17.26
N LEU A 54 -16.22 -8.95 -16.68
CA LEU A 54 -15.10 -8.08 -17.04
C LEU A 54 -14.75 -8.25 -18.52
N SER A 55 -14.36 -7.14 -19.16
CA SER A 55 -13.80 -7.15 -20.51
C SER A 55 -12.51 -7.95 -20.50
N LYS A 56 -12.43 -8.97 -21.36
CA LYS A 56 -11.24 -9.83 -21.46
C LYS A 56 -10.01 -9.02 -21.86
N GLU A 57 -10.16 -8.11 -22.83
CA GLU A 57 -9.07 -7.29 -23.37
C GLU A 57 -8.45 -6.38 -22.30
N GLU A 58 -9.29 -5.66 -21.56
CA GLU A 58 -8.79 -4.74 -20.52
C GLU A 58 -8.21 -5.48 -19.33
N LEU A 59 -8.79 -6.63 -18.96
CA LEU A 59 -8.24 -7.48 -17.91
C LEU A 59 -6.86 -8.02 -18.30
N GLU A 60 -6.71 -8.54 -19.52
CA GLU A 60 -5.43 -9.04 -20.02
C GLU A 60 -4.39 -7.92 -20.06
N PHE A 61 -4.75 -6.73 -20.54
CA PHE A 61 -3.87 -5.58 -20.52
C PHE A 61 -3.43 -5.20 -19.09
N ALA A 62 -4.37 -5.12 -18.14
CA ALA A 62 -4.07 -4.82 -16.75
C ALA A 62 -3.10 -5.85 -16.14
N MET A 63 -3.30 -7.15 -16.43
CA MET A 63 -2.38 -8.20 -16.00
C MET A 63 -0.97 -8.02 -16.58
N HIS A 64 -0.85 -7.67 -17.86
CA HIS A 64 0.45 -7.38 -18.49
C HIS A 64 1.14 -6.18 -17.85
N VAL A 65 0.40 -5.10 -17.54
CA VAL A 65 0.95 -3.92 -16.87
C VAL A 65 1.45 -4.27 -15.47
N ILE A 66 0.72 -5.09 -14.71
CA ILE A 66 1.14 -5.56 -13.39
C ILE A 66 2.43 -6.37 -13.52
N ALA A 67 2.46 -7.35 -14.43
CA ALA A 67 3.65 -8.18 -14.66
C ALA A 67 4.87 -7.32 -15.05
N HIS A 68 4.71 -6.38 -15.97
CA HIS A 68 5.77 -5.45 -16.37
C HIS A 68 6.26 -4.58 -15.20
N ARG A 69 5.36 -4.07 -14.35
CA ARG A 69 5.74 -3.28 -13.17
C ARG A 69 6.50 -4.11 -12.15
N VAL A 70 6.09 -5.35 -11.91
CA VAL A 70 6.80 -6.30 -11.03
C VAL A 70 8.20 -6.56 -11.57
N GLU A 71 8.32 -6.89 -12.86
CA GLU A 71 9.61 -7.12 -13.51
C GLU A 71 10.52 -5.89 -13.40
N LYS A 72 9.99 -4.69 -13.63
CA LYS A 72 10.74 -3.44 -13.49
C LYS A 72 11.23 -3.20 -12.05
N ARG A 73 10.44 -3.57 -11.03
CA ARG A 73 10.88 -3.49 -9.62
C ARG A 73 12.01 -4.48 -9.34
N ASN A 74 11.86 -5.72 -9.77
CA ASN A 74 12.86 -6.77 -9.58
C ASN A 74 14.18 -6.42 -10.30
N GLN A 75 14.13 -5.85 -11.50
CA GLN A 75 15.32 -5.38 -12.20
C GLN A 75 16.03 -4.24 -11.47
N LYS A 76 15.29 -3.31 -10.87
CA LYS A 76 15.87 -2.23 -10.05
C LYS A 76 16.57 -2.81 -8.81
N GLU A 77 15.91 -3.74 -8.12
CA GLU A 77 16.46 -4.44 -6.96
C GLU A 77 17.74 -5.21 -7.33
N ASN A 78 17.71 -6.00 -8.39
CA ASN A 78 18.88 -6.73 -8.89
C ASN A 78 20.04 -5.77 -9.23
N ARG A 79 19.79 -4.65 -9.93
CA ARG A 79 20.83 -3.65 -10.23
C ARG A 79 21.44 -3.06 -8.97
N THR A 80 20.64 -2.76 -7.95
CA THR A 80 21.13 -2.28 -6.65
C THR A 80 21.96 -3.35 -5.93
N SER A 81 21.55 -4.62 -5.97
CA SER A 81 22.29 -5.74 -5.38
C SER A 81 23.64 -6.02 -6.05
N TYR A 82 23.74 -5.88 -7.39
CA TYR A 82 25.02 -6.03 -8.11
C TYR A 82 25.94 -4.81 -7.90
N ALA A 83 25.39 -3.58 -7.84
CA ALA A 83 26.18 -2.38 -7.55
C ALA A 83 26.77 -2.37 -6.13
N ALA A 84 26.08 -2.97 -5.15
CA ALA A 84 26.58 -3.13 -3.78
C ALA A 84 27.68 -4.21 -3.65
N GLN A 85 27.80 -5.13 -4.61
CA GLN A 85 28.79 -6.22 -4.62
C GLN A 85 30.03 -5.93 -5.49
N THR A 86 30.06 -4.79 -6.21
CA THR A 86 31.25 -4.38 -6.95
C THR A 86 31.96 -3.32 -6.12
N PRO A 87 33.09 -3.62 -5.43
CA PRO A 87 33.88 -2.57 -4.82
C PRO A 87 34.35 -1.65 -5.95
N ALA A 88 33.96 -0.37 -5.87
CA ALA A 88 34.41 0.67 -6.78
C ALA A 88 35.93 0.82 -6.64
N ALA A 89 36.67 0.04 -7.41
CA ALA A 89 38.11 0.17 -7.56
C ALA A 89 38.40 1.37 -8.46
N TYR A 90 38.21 2.59 -7.96
CA TYR A 90 38.94 3.78 -8.43
C TYR A 90 38.92 4.83 -7.33
N SER A 91 40.06 4.96 -6.66
CA SER A 91 40.40 6.10 -5.82
C SER A 91 40.31 7.38 -6.64
N VAL A 92 39.55 8.37 -6.17
CA VAL A 92 39.68 9.75 -6.63
C VAL A 92 39.78 10.65 -5.40
N SER A 93 40.97 11.21 -5.23
CA SER A 93 41.33 12.22 -4.23
C SER A 93 40.38 13.43 -4.27
N PRO A 94 40.18 14.16 -3.16
CA PRO A 94 39.29 15.31 -3.14
C PRO A 94 39.92 16.49 -3.89
N ILE A 95 39.47 16.76 -5.11
CA ILE A 95 39.78 18.01 -5.82
C ILE A 95 38.74 19.04 -5.38
N GLN A 96 39.17 19.98 -4.54
CA GLN A 96 38.47 21.23 -4.27
C GLN A 96 38.46 22.07 -5.55
N GLN A 97 37.32 22.20 -6.23
CA GLN A 97 37.11 23.20 -7.28
C GLN A 97 35.77 23.92 -7.07
N GLY A 98 35.87 25.24 -6.97
CA GLY A 98 34.78 26.16 -6.64
C GLY A 98 33.66 26.15 -7.66
N VAL A 99 32.43 26.15 -7.15
CA VAL A 99 31.20 26.20 -7.93
C VAL A 99 31.00 27.63 -8.45
N SER A 100 30.83 27.76 -9.76
CA SER A 100 30.37 29.00 -10.40
C SER A 100 28.84 29.06 -10.29
N ILE A 101 28.34 30.04 -9.53
CA ILE A 101 26.91 30.27 -9.32
C ILE A 101 26.36 31.04 -10.55
N PRO A 102 25.31 30.55 -11.24
CA PRO A 102 24.66 31.32 -12.30
C PRO A 102 23.85 32.50 -11.72
N PRO A 103 23.69 33.62 -12.45
CA PRO A 103 23.14 34.86 -11.90
C PRO A 103 21.68 34.72 -11.43
N LEU A 104 21.39 35.27 -10.25
CA LEU A 104 20.03 35.63 -9.84
C LEU A 104 19.51 36.69 -10.81
N ASP A 105 18.71 36.31 -11.80
CA ASP A 105 17.64 37.16 -12.37
C ASP A 105 16.88 36.35 -13.44
N ALA A 106 16.00 35.47 -12.98
CA ALA A 106 14.89 34.97 -13.79
C ALA A 106 13.60 35.29 -13.03
N ILE A 107 13.05 36.46 -13.33
CA ILE A 107 11.70 36.87 -12.92
C ILE A 107 10.71 35.89 -13.54
N GLY A 108 10.27 34.92 -12.75
CA GLY A 108 9.18 34.00 -13.05
C GLY A 108 8.28 33.95 -11.83
N ASN A 109 7.05 34.40 -11.99
CA ASN A 109 6.09 34.63 -10.91
C ASN A 109 6.01 33.45 -9.91
N SER A 110 6.30 33.73 -8.64
CA SER A 110 6.08 32.80 -7.54
C SER A 110 4.57 32.68 -7.28
N HIS A 111 3.99 31.53 -7.62
CA HIS A 111 2.70 31.14 -7.05
C HIS A 111 2.93 30.71 -5.60
N CYS A 112 2.95 31.69 -4.69
CA CYS A 112 2.91 31.45 -3.25
C CYS A 112 1.49 31.02 -2.85
N GLN A 113 1.15 29.76 -3.11
CA GLN A 113 0.06 29.10 -2.38
C GLN A 113 0.32 27.59 -2.37
N GLY A 114 1.31 27.18 -1.57
CA GLY A 114 1.43 25.82 -1.09
C GLY A 114 0.67 25.72 0.23
N GLU A 115 -0.38 24.91 0.22
CA GLU A 115 -1.17 24.55 1.39
C GLU A 115 -0.29 23.75 2.35
N ASP A 116 -0.38 24.07 3.65
CA ASP A 116 0.40 23.44 4.71
C ASP A 116 -0.19 22.05 5.00
N THR A 117 0.38 21.00 4.39
CA THR A 117 0.06 19.60 4.75
C THR A 117 0.92 19.21 5.95
N THR A 118 0.56 19.69 7.13
CA THR A 118 1.02 19.11 8.40
C THR A 118 0.25 17.81 8.69
N GLU A 119 0.39 16.86 7.77
CA GLU A 119 0.20 15.45 8.06
C GLU A 119 1.60 14.88 7.96
N PHE A 120 2.22 14.60 9.10
CA PHE A 120 3.52 13.93 9.14
C PHE A 120 3.27 12.49 8.69
N GLU A 121 3.16 12.28 7.38
CA GLU A 121 3.14 10.96 6.79
C GLU A 121 4.51 10.35 7.08
N SER A 122 4.55 9.50 8.12
CA SER A 122 5.74 8.80 8.52
C SER A 122 6.34 8.14 7.27
N PRO A 123 7.63 8.36 6.96
CA PRO A 123 8.22 7.78 5.78
C PRO A 123 8.00 6.26 5.80
N PRO A 124 7.57 5.65 4.69
CA PRO A 124 7.24 4.23 4.65
C PRO A 124 8.40 3.42 5.22
N THR A 125 8.09 2.55 6.18
CA THR A 125 9.08 1.71 6.85
C THR A 125 9.91 0.96 5.80
N ASP A 126 11.24 1.11 5.84
CA ASP A 126 12.12 0.42 4.91
C ASP A 126 11.85 -1.10 4.96
N ARG A 127 11.73 -1.74 3.79
CA ARG A 127 11.29 -3.13 3.66
C ARG A 127 12.18 -4.10 4.45
N ILE A 128 13.47 -3.78 4.56
CA ILE A 128 14.43 -4.58 5.34
C ILE A 128 14.07 -4.54 6.83
N THR A 129 13.76 -3.36 7.35
CA THR A 129 13.30 -3.18 8.74
C THR A 129 11.98 -3.91 8.98
N LEU A 130 11.04 -3.82 8.04
CA LEU A 130 9.76 -4.51 8.15
C LEU A 130 9.93 -6.04 8.21
N LEU A 131 10.76 -6.62 7.34
CA LEU A 131 11.06 -8.06 7.36
C LEU A 131 11.76 -8.48 8.65
N HIS A 132 12.62 -7.64 9.21
CA HIS A 132 13.23 -7.89 10.52
C HIS A 132 12.18 -7.90 11.64
N CYS A 133 11.22 -6.97 11.60
CA CYS A 133 10.08 -6.95 12.52
C CYS A 133 9.22 -8.22 12.39
N VAL A 134 8.93 -8.67 11.16
CA VAL A 134 8.20 -9.93 10.93
C VAL A 134 8.92 -11.10 11.57
N GLU A 135 10.23 -11.23 11.38
CA GLU A 135 11.00 -12.33 11.97
C GLU A 135 11.05 -12.27 13.50
N MET A 136 11.17 -11.07 14.08
CA MET A 136 11.03 -10.88 15.52
C MET A 136 9.65 -11.34 16.01
N LEU A 137 8.58 -10.96 15.32
CA LEU A 137 7.21 -11.35 15.70
C LEU A 137 7.01 -12.87 15.60
N ARG A 138 7.52 -13.52 14.55
CA ARG A 138 7.47 -14.99 14.40
C ARG A 138 8.21 -15.71 15.51
N SER A 139 9.39 -15.22 15.89
CA SER A 139 10.12 -15.72 17.05
C SER A 139 9.32 -15.53 18.35
N GLY A 140 8.62 -14.39 18.49
CA GLY A 140 7.70 -14.12 19.59
C GLY A 140 6.54 -15.10 19.66
N ILE A 141 5.91 -15.40 18.52
CA ILE A 141 4.79 -16.35 18.40
C ILE A 141 5.18 -17.72 18.93
N SER A 142 6.38 -18.20 18.59
CA SER A 142 6.89 -19.49 19.10
C SER A 142 7.10 -19.53 20.63
N ARG A 143 7.17 -18.37 21.28
CA ARG A 143 7.42 -18.21 22.72
C ARG A 143 6.15 -17.86 23.52
N GLY A 144 5.02 -17.64 22.84
CA GLY A 144 3.72 -17.39 23.45
C GLY A 144 3.36 -15.90 23.64
N VAL A 145 2.17 -15.68 24.21
CA VAL A 145 1.47 -14.38 24.21
C VAL A 145 2.24 -13.25 24.89
N ASP A 146 2.93 -13.55 26.00
CA ASP A 146 3.68 -12.52 26.73
C ASP A 146 4.91 -12.04 25.94
N ALA A 147 5.53 -12.92 25.15
CA ALA A 147 6.62 -12.54 24.25
C ALA A 147 6.11 -11.65 23.11
N ILE A 148 4.94 -11.98 22.54
CA ILE A 148 4.26 -11.15 21.53
C ILE A 148 4.01 -9.75 22.09
N LYS A 149 3.38 -9.64 23.27
CA LYS A 149 3.14 -8.36 23.93
C LYS A 149 4.43 -7.57 24.15
N GLY A 150 5.48 -8.23 24.63
CA GLY A 150 6.78 -7.59 24.87
C GLY A 150 7.45 -7.05 23.60
N ILE A 151 7.22 -7.69 22.45
CA ILE A 151 7.70 -7.21 21.14
C ILE A 151 6.85 -6.03 20.67
N LEU A 152 5.52 -6.19 20.64
CA LEU A 152 4.60 -5.16 20.16
C LEU A 152 4.72 -3.84 20.92
N LYS A 153 4.93 -3.90 22.24
CA LYS A 153 5.16 -2.71 23.08
C LYS A 153 6.34 -1.85 22.63
N ARG A 154 7.31 -2.38 21.89
CA ARG A 154 8.48 -1.60 21.41
C ARG A 154 8.19 -0.87 20.11
N TRP A 155 7.04 -1.11 19.51
CA TRP A 155 6.65 -0.57 18.22
C TRP A 155 5.48 0.37 18.36
N VAL A 156 5.47 1.40 17.52
CA VAL A 156 4.31 2.27 17.30
C VAL A 156 3.21 1.51 16.57
N GLU A 157 1.97 1.96 16.73
CA GLU A 157 0.77 1.32 16.20
C GLU A 157 0.88 0.99 14.70
N ASP A 158 1.31 1.96 13.90
CA ASP A 158 1.47 1.78 12.44
C ASP A 158 2.40 0.61 12.11
N LEU A 159 3.55 0.52 12.78
CA LEU A 159 4.52 -0.54 12.55
C LEU A 159 3.98 -1.92 12.97
N ARG A 160 3.13 -1.98 14.02
CA ARG A 160 2.47 -3.23 14.42
C ARG A 160 1.53 -3.72 13.34
N TRP A 161 0.71 -2.84 12.78
CA TRP A 161 -0.22 -3.16 11.70
C TRP A 161 0.52 -3.55 10.41
N GLU A 162 1.51 -2.76 9.99
CA GLU A 162 2.34 -3.08 8.81
C GLU A 162 3.00 -4.45 8.94
N THR A 163 3.56 -4.74 10.12
CA THR A 163 4.23 -6.03 10.38
C THR A 163 3.25 -7.21 10.33
N VAL A 164 2.03 -7.05 10.87
CA VAL A 164 1.01 -8.10 10.83
C VAL A 164 0.51 -8.36 9.41
N LEU A 165 0.32 -7.31 8.61
CA LEU A 165 -0.08 -7.45 7.20
C LEU A 165 1.00 -8.16 6.38
N GLU A 166 2.28 -7.82 6.57
CA GLU A 166 3.38 -8.50 5.90
C GLU A 166 3.52 -9.96 6.38
N LEU A 167 3.26 -10.22 7.68
CA LEU A 167 3.22 -11.58 8.22
C LEU A 167 2.08 -12.41 7.59
N GLU A 168 0.90 -11.83 7.37
CA GLU A 168 -0.19 -12.53 6.67
C GLU A 168 0.21 -12.89 5.23
N ALA A 169 0.90 -11.98 4.54
CA ALA A 169 1.37 -12.21 3.18
C ALA A 169 2.40 -13.37 3.07
N ILE A 170 3.28 -13.51 4.07
CA ILE A 170 4.40 -14.47 4.04
C ILE A 170 4.06 -15.80 4.76
N ALA A 171 3.29 -15.74 5.85
CA ALA A 171 3.04 -16.87 6.75
C ALA A 171 1.64 -16.84 7.37
N ALA A 172 0.60 -16.70 6.54
CA ALA A 172 -0.80 -16.69 6.97
C ALA A 172 -1.18 -17.81 7.96
N SER A 173 -0.64 -19.03 7.79
CA SER A 173 -0.93 -20.16 8.69
C SER A 173 -0.45 -19.93 10.12
N GLU A 174 0.68 -19.26 10.31
CA GLU A 174 1.20 -18.92 11.64
C GLU A 174 0.31 -17.87 12.31
N LEU A 175 -0.17 -16.88 11.55
CA LEU A 175 -1.08 -15.86 12.05
C LEU A 175 -2.43 -16.48 12.49
N ARG A 176 -2.99 -17.43 11.74
CA ARG A 176 -4.23 -18.13 12.15
C ARG A 176 -4.07 -18.90 13.46
N LEU A 177 -2.91 -19.52 13.69
CA LEU A 177 -2.62 -20.19 14.98
C LEU A 177 -2.59 -19.20 16.15
N VAL A 178 -2.14 -17.96 15.91
CA VAL A 178 -2.14 -16.90 16.93
C VAL A 178 -3.55 -16.40 17.20
N GLU A 179 -4.37 -16.20 16.16
CA GLU A 179 -5.78 -15.81 16.31
C GLU A 179 -6.57 -16.83 17.15
N ASP A 180 -6.35 -18.12 16.90
CA ASP A 180 -7.00 -19.20 17.64
C ASP A 180 -6.58 -19.23 19.12
N GLN A 181 -5.30 -18.94 19.41
CA GLN A 181 -4.76 -18.96 20.77
C GLN A 181 -4.98 -17.65 21.53
N VAL A 182 -5.09 -16.54 20.81
CA VAL A 182 -5.23 -15.19 21.34
C VAL A 182 -6.36 -14.49 20.59
N PRO A 183 -7.61 -14.70 21.01
CA PRO A 183 -8.77 -14.09 20.36
C PRO A 183 -8.74 -12.56 20.34
N GLU A 184 -7.99 -11.96 21.27
CA GLU A 184 -7.81 -10.50 21.38
C GLU A 184 -6.55 -9.99 20.67
N PHE A 185 -5.89 -10.80 19.83
CA PHE A 185 -4.62 -10.43 19.19
C PHE A 185 -4.67 -9.08 18.47
N TYR A 186 -5.73 -8.84 17.68
CA TYR A 186 -5.89 -7.58 16.95
C TYR A 186 -6.12 -6.37 17.87
N ALA A 187 -6.71 -6.58 19.06
CA ALA A 187 -6.85 -5.52 20.05
C ALA A 187 -5.48 -5.10 20.60
N LEU A 188 -4.53 -6.04 20.74
CA LEU A 188 -3.17 -5.78 21.21
C LEU A 188 -2.33 -4.93 20.23
N LEU A 189 -2.78 -4.77 18.98
CA LEU A 189 -2.09 -3.93 18.01
C LEU A 189 -2.31 -2.44 18.31
N SER A 190 -3.45 -2.07 18.90
CA SER A 190 -3.72 -0.69 19.27
C SER A 190 -2.88 -0.24 20.47
N GLU A 191 -2.34 0.98 20.41
CA GLU A 191 -1.61 1.58 21.53
C GLU A 191 -2.52 1.89 22.73
N GLU A 192 -3.84 2.01 22.53
CA GLU A 192 -4.81 2.18 23.61
C GLU A 192 -4.88 0.96 24.54
N VAL A 193 -4.72 -0.24 23.96
CA VAL A 193 -4.78 -1.52 24.67
C VAL A 193 -3.39 -1.94 25.15
N LEU A 194 -2.37 -1.69 24.32
CA LEU A 194 -0.98 -2.04 24.63
C LEU A 194 -0.08 -0.81 24.38
N PRO A 195 0.11 0.05 25.39
CA PRO A 195 0.91 1.26 25.26
C PRO A 195 2.36 0.95 24.88
N MET A 196 2.94 1.82 24.05
CA MET A 196 4.35 1.71 23.66
C MET A 196 5.26 1.97 24.88
N GLU A 197 6.24 1.11 25.11
CA GLU A 197 7.30 1.32 26.10
C GLU A 197 8.37 2.24 25.48
N GLY A 198 8.47 3.45 26.03
CA GLY A 198 9.47 4.46 25.64
C GLY A 198 10.84 4.24 26.27
#